data_AF-A0A2H4XVU7-F1
#
_entry.id   AF-A0A2H4XVU7-F1
#
_cell.length_a   1.000
_cell.length_b   1.000
_cell.length_c   1.000
_cell.angle_alpha   90.00
_cell.angle_beta   90.00
_cell.angle_gamma   90.00
#
_symmetry.space_group_name_H-M   'P 1'
#
loop_
_entity.id
_entity.type
_entity.pdbx_description
1 polymer ?
#
loop_
_entity_poly.entity_id
_entity_poly.type
_entity_poly.pdbx_seq_one_letter_code
_entity_poly.pdbx_strand_id
1 'polypeptide(L)'
;RRRLVTPRMIELVKRDAKLYSMDPWVTSMPLPEHLSKKLTSNNIFIILHKGMTSHTIRVSIVDTPDEVLQSFFTKMAKKKSLLDISEEHSEQDFVLRVCGRDEYIIGNSPLKDFLYIRQCIKSGDEIHFVLDLPPDPAEDIVQKEEWPLVDDCTGVTGYHEQLTIEGKDHEKIFTISLWDCNRKFRVKIIGIDIPVLPRNTELIVFVEANIQHGQQVLSQRRTSCKPFTEEVLWNTWLEFDIKIKDLPKGALLNLQIISCKAQTVSNKGTPHAADTTGTDSKCKNQLLYYVNLLLIDHRFLLRQGEFVLHMWKIPGKGEEQGSINA
;
A
#
# COMPACT_ATOMS: atom_id res chain seq x y z
N ARG A 1 -8.23 -11.97 0.15
CA ARG A 1 -9.61 -11.82 -0.37
C ARG A 1 -10.65 -12.10 0.72
N ARG A 2 -10.86 -13.36 1.18
CA ARG A 2 -11.88 -13.69 2.21
C ARG A 2 -11.83 -12.84 3.49
N ARG A 3 -10.65 -12.67 4.09
CA ARG A 3 -10.45 -11.82 5.28
C ARG A 3 -10.81 -10.34 5.08
N LEU A 4 -10.91 -9.86 3.84
CA LEU A 4 -11.27 -8.48 3.51
C LEU A 4 -12.79 -8.28 3.37
N VAL A 5 -13.58 -9.37 3.32
CA VAL A 5 -15.05 -9.29 3.24
C VAL A 5 -15.61 -8.64 4.50
N THR A 6 -15.16 -9.07 5.69
CA THR A 6 -15.66 -8.54 6.97
C THR A 6 -15.38 -7.03 7.12
N PRO A 7 -14.14 -6.52 6.93
CA PRO A 7 -13.89 -5.08 6.92
C PRO A 7 -14.77 -4.32 5.92
N ARG A 8 -14.93 -4.83 4.69
CA ARG A 8 -15.78 -4.20 3.68
C ARG A 8 -17.24 -4.12 4.12
N MET A 9 -17.80 -5.21 4.65
CA MET A 9 -19.18 -5.25 5.12
C MET A 9 -19.42 -4.30 6.30
N ILE A 10 -18.47 -4.23 7.24
CA ILE A 10 -18.54 -3.29 8.37
C ILE A 10 -18.59 -1.86 7.85
N GLU A 11 -17.73 -1.50 6.90
CA GLU A 11 -17.70 -0.15 6.32
C GLU A 11 -19.00 0.18 5.58
N LEU A 12 -19.49 -0.73 4.75
CA LEU A 12 -20.75 -0.55 4.01
C LEU A 12 -21.98 -0.36 4.92
N VAL A 13 -22.01 -1.01 6.09
CA VAL A 13 -23.10 -0.86 7.07
C VAL A 13 -22.97 0.42 7.88
N LYS A 14 -21.74 0.87 8.16
CA LYS A 14 -21.48 2.02 9.04
C LYS A 14 -21.45 3.36 8.31
N ARG A 15 -21.23 3.39 6.99
CA ARG A 15 -21.17 4.65 6.23
C ARG A 15 -22.48 5.43 6.35
N ASP A 16 -22.37 6.74 6.49
CA ASP A 16 -23.50 7.63 6.30
C ASP A 16 -23.79 7.73 4.80
N ALA A 17 -25.00 7.36 4.39
CA ALA A 17 -25.35 7.26 2.97
C ALA A 17 -25.34 8.63 2.27
N LYS A 18 -25.72 9.71 2.99
CA LYS A 18 -25.78 11.07 2.45
C LYS A 18 -24.38 11.67 2.31
N LEU A 19 -23.50 11.46 3.30
CA LEU A 19 -22.11 11.89 3.22
C LEU A 19 -21.32 11.07 2.20
N TYR A 20 -21.61 9.78 2.05
CA TYR A 20 -20.94 8.95 1.05
C TYR A 20 -21.26 9.39 -0.39
N SER A 21 -22.52 9.75 -0.69
CA SER A 21 -22.92 10.15 -2.04
C SER A 21 -22.44 11.55 -2.45
N MET A 22 -22.11 12.40 -1.49
CA MET A 22 -21.73 13.80 -1.73
C MET A 22 -20.30 14.18 -1.31
N ASP A 23 -19.66 13.36 -0.47
CA ASP A 23 -18.29 13.45 0.03
C ASP A 23 -17.73 14.89 0.16
N PRO A 24 -18.20 15.69 1.13
CA PRO A 24 -17.84 17.10 1.23
C PRO A 24 -16.34 17.29 1.43
N TRP A 25 -15.70 17.97 0.48
CA TRP A 25 -14.24 18.11 0.48
C TRP A 25 -13.76 19.26 1.37
N VAL A 26 -13.57 18.94 2.66
CA VAL A 26 -13.23 19.89 3.72
C VAL A 26 -11.83 19.69 4.29
N THR A 27 -11.31 20.70 4.99
CA THR A 27 -10.06 20.64 5.75
C THR A 27 -10.24 21.06 7.19
N SER A 28 -9.54 20.38 8.11
CA SER A 28 -9.46 20.76 9.53
C SER A 28 -8.41 21.83 9.82
N MET A 29 -7.60 22.22 8.81
CA MET A 29 -6.52 23.17 9.01
C MET A 29 -7.06 24.60 9.16
N PRO A 30 -6.49 25.45 10.03
CA PRO A 30 -6.90 26.84 10.13
C PRO A 30 -6.72 27.57 8.78
N LEU A 31 -7.46 28.66 8.57
CA LEU A 31 -7.32 29.46 7.36
C LEU A 31 -5.95 30.17 7.39
N PRO A 32 -5.05 29.94 6.41
CA PRO A 32 -3.74 30.57 6.39
C PRO A 32 -3.82 32.11 6.32
N GLU A 33 -2.88 32.80 6.97
CA GLU A 33 -2.87 34.27 7.05
C GLU A 33 -2.87 34.98 5.70
N HIS A 34 -2.21 34.40 4.69
CA HIS A 34 -2.18 34.99 3.35
C HIS A 34 -3.55 34.93 2.65
N LEU A 35 -4.43 33.99 3.02
CA LEU A 35 -5.81 33.92 2.54
C LEU A 35 -6.72 34.83 3.38
N SER A 36 -6.53 34.89 4.70
CA SER A 36 -7.33 35.77 5.55
C SER A 36 -7.17 37.24 5.18
N LYS A 37 -5.95 37.66 4.79
CA LYS A 37 -5.67 39.02 4.28
C LYS A 37 -6.44 39.39 3.01
N LYS A 38 -6.92 38.41 2.23
CA LYS A 38 -7.72 38.65 1.02
C LYS A 38 -9.20 38.87 1.32
N LEU A 39 -9.65 38.58 2.55
CA LEU A 39 -11.04 38.70 2.95
C LEU A 39 -11.34 40.09 3.51
N THR A 40 -12.43 40.70 3.06
CA THR A 40 -12.94 41.94 3.63
C THR A 40 -14.00 41.62 4.68
N SER A 41 -13.71 41.93 5.94
CA SER A 41 -14.62 41.72 7.07
C SER A 41 -15.12 40.28 7.22
N ASN A 42 -14.27 39.27 6.95
CA ASN A 42 -14.63 37.84 7.03
C ASN A 42 -15.90 37.46 6.25
N ASN A 43 -16.21 38.18 5.17
CA ASN A 43 -17.34 37.87 4.31
C ASN A 43 -16.86 37.47 2.92
N ILE A 44 -17.65 36.62 2.27
CA ILE A 44 -17.50 36.25 0.86
C ILE A 44 -18.81 36.52 0.12
N PHE A 45 -18.70 36.67 -1.20
CA PHE A 45 -19.85 36.71 -2.10
C PHE A 45 -19.99 35.36 -2.79
N ILE A 46 -21.21 34.82 -2.74
CA ILE A 46 -21.58 33.56 -3.38
C ILE A 46 -22.65 33.88 -4.42
N ILE A 47 -22.48 33.35 -5.61
CA ILE A 47 -23.45 33.44 -6.71
C ILE A 47 -24.18 32.10 -6.77
N LEU A 48 -25.45 32.10 -6.34
CA LEU A 48 -26.33 30.93 -6.38
C LEU A 48 -27.12 30.91 -7.68
N HIS A 49 -27.04 29.80 -8.41
CA HIS A 49 -27.75 29.56 -9.66
C HIS A 49 -28.90 28.57 -9.46
N LYS A 50 -30.08 28.86 -10.02
CA LYS A 50 -31.21 27.93 -10.11
C LYS A 50 -31.88 28.11 -11.47
N GLY A 51 -31.82 27.06 -12.30
CA GLY A 51 -32.25 27.15 -13.70
C GLY A 51 -31.46 28.23 -14.44
N MET A 52 -32.16 29.19 -15.04
CA MET A 52 -31.54 30.33 -15.74
C MET A 52 -31.32 31.56 -14.84
N THR A 53 -31.71 31.49 -13.57
CA THR A 53 -31.63 32.62 -12.63
C THR A 53 -30.40 32.52 -11.74
N SER A 54 -29.82 33.67 -11.39
CA SER A 54 -28.71 33.73 -10.45
C SER A 54 -28.89 34.86 -9.43
N HIS A 55 -28.39 34.63 -8.21
CA HIS A 55 -28.47 35.58 -7.10
C HIS A 55 -27.15 35.65 -6.35
N THR A 56 -26.60 36.85 -6.24
CA THR A 56 -25.41 37.10 -5.42
C THR A 56 -25.83 37.37 -3.98
N ILE A 57 -25.31 36.58 -3.05
CA ILE A 57 -25.50 36.77 -1.61
C ILE A 57 -24.15 37.03 -0.93
N ARG A 58 -24.17 37.88 0.09
CA ARG A 58 -23.05 38.09 1.00
C ARG A 58 -23.25 37.22 2.23
N VAL A 59 -22.27 36.39 2.54
CA VAL A 59 -22.28 35.48 3.69
C VAL A 59 -20.98 35.57 4.47
N SER A 60 -21.03 35.17 5.74
CA SER A 60 -19.84 35.09 6.58
C SER A 60 -19.09 33.79 6.30
N ILE A 61 -17.75 33.83 6.33
CA ILE A 61 -16.94 32.62 6.09
C ILE A 61 -17.04 31.59 7.22
N VAL A 62 -17.65 31.95 8.35
CA VAL A 62 -17.92 31.02 9.46
C VAL A 62 -19.32 30.40 9.40
N ASP A 63 -20.18 30.88 8.51
CA ASP A 63 -21.49 30.28 8.30
C ASP A 63 -21.32 28.85 7.77
N THR A 64 -22.28 28.00 8.09
CA THR A 64 -22.43 26.66 7.51
C THR A 64 -23.30 26.69 6.26
N PRO A 65 -23.17 25.71 5.35
CA PRO A 65 -24.05 25.57 4.20
C PRO A 65 -25.54 25.60 4.54
N ASP A 66 -25.95 24.96 5.64
CA ASP A 66 -27.34 24.92 6.08
C ASP A 66 -27.84 26.32 6.50
N GLU A 67 -27.01 27.11 7.19
CA GLU A 67 -27.31 28.51 7.53
C GLU A 67 -27.40 29.40 6.28
N VAL A 68 -26.54 29.17 5.28
CA VAL A 68 -26.60 29.88 3.99
C VAL A 68 -27.92 29.60 3.28
N LEU A 69 -28.32 28.33 3.19
CA LEU A 69 -29.58 27.91 2.58
C LEU A 69 -30.77 28.52 3.33
N GLN A 70 -30.81 28.41 4.66
CA GLN A 70 -31.87 28.99 5.48
C GLN A 70 -32.01 30.51 5.27
N SER A 71 -30.89 31.24 5.27
CA SER A 71 -30.84 32.69 5.03
C SER A 71 -31.32 33.06 3.62
N PHE A 72 -30.91 32.28 2.61
CA PHE A 72 -31.34 32.46 1.22
C PHE A 72 -32.85 32.24 1.06
N PHE A 73 -33.39 31.13 1.58
CA PHE A 73 -34.82 30.82 1.49
C PHE A 73 -35.68 31.82 2.26
N THR A 74 -35.22 32.31 3.41
CA THR A 74 -35.91 33.36 4.18
C THR A 74 -36.02 34.65 3.36
N LYS A 75 -34.93 35.06 2.67
CA LYS A 75 -34.93 36.25 1.78
C LYS A 75 -35.79 36.05 0.53
N MET A 76 -35.83 34.83 0.01
CA MET A 76 -36.55 34.49 -1.23
C MET A 76 -37.97 33.97 -0.99
N ALA A 77 -38.48 33.98 0.23
CA ALA A 77 -39.79 33.43 0.59
C ALA A 77 -40.94 33.96 -0.29
N LYS A 78 -40.93 35.26 -0.62
CA LYS A 78 -41.95 35.90 -1.49
C LYS A 78 -41.69 35.74 -3.00
N LYS A 79 -40.57 35.12 -3.37
CA LYS A 79 -40.06 34.99 -4.74
C LYS A 79 -39.78 33.53 -5.13
N LYS A 80 -40.19 32.54 -4.34
CA LYS A 80 -39.97 31.11 -4.63
C LYS A 80 -40.48 30.70 -6.02
N SER A 81 -41.65 31.21 -6.43
CA SER A 81 -42.22 30.95 -7.75
C SER A 81 -41.34 31.44 -8.92
N LEU A 82 -40.52 32.48 -8.70
CA LEU A 82 -39.58 32.99 -9.72
C LEU A 82 -38.32 32.12 -9.86
N LEU A 83 -38.03 31.29 -8.86
CA LEU A 83 -36.90 30.36 -8.84
C LEU A 83 -37.29 28.96 -9.34
N ASP A 84 -38.54 28.77 -9.74
CA ASP A 84 -39.09 27.46 -10.11
C ASP A 84 -38.87 26.43 -8.98
N ILE A 85 -39.19 26.86 -7.75
CA ILE A 85 -39.15 26.04 -6.53
C ILE A 85 -40.59 25.87 -6.06
N SER A 86 -41.07 24.62 -5.97
CA SER A 86 -42.39 24.28 -5.44
C SER A 86 -42.58 24.81 -4.01
N GLU A 87 -43.80 25.20 -3.65
CA GLU A 87 -44.14 25.65 -2.30
C GLU A 87 -43.94 24.55 -1.24
N GLU A 88 -44.01 23.29 -1.65
CA GLU A 88 -43.78 22.12 -0.80
C GLU A 88 -42.31 21.94 -0.40
N HIS A 89 -41.38 22.49 -1.18
CA HIS A 89 -39.95 22.38 -0.88
C HIS A 89 -39.46 23.47 0.08
N SER A 90 -38.64 23.02 1.03
CA SER A 90 -37.93 23.79 2.03
C SER A 90 -36.43 23.90 1.72
N GLU A 91 -35.70 24.67 2.51
CA GLU A 91 -34.25 24.74 2.45
C GLU A 91 -33.55 23.38 2.69
N GLN A 92 -34.22 22.44 3.36
CA GLN A 92 -33.67 21.12 3.71
C GLN A 92 -33.66 20.14 2.53
N ASP A 93 -34.45 20.43 1.50
CA ASP A 93 -34.59 19.61 0.29
C ASP A 93 -33.52 19.90 -0.75
N PHE A 94 -32.70 20.95 -0.54
CA PHE A 94 -31.68 21.38 -1.47
C PHE A 94 -30.28 21.28 -0.90
N VAL A 95 -29.31 21.20 -1.80
CA VAL A 95 -27.88 21.25 -1.51
C VAL A 95 -27.19 22.28 -2.39
N LEU A 96 -26.04 22.78 -1.91
CA LEU A 96 -25.16 23.63 -2.70
C LEU A 96 -24.16 22.75 -3.45
N ARG A 97 -24.18 22.81 -4.78
CA ARG A 97 -23.22 22.09 -5.64
C ARG A 97 -22.35 23.07 -6.41
N VAL A 98 -21.06 22.80 -6.55
CA VAL A 98 -20.14 23.64 -7.33
C VAL A 98 -20.54 23.64 -8.81
N CYS A 99 -20.60 24.83 -9.42
CA CYS A 99 -20.93 24.93 -10.85
C CYS A 99 -19.96 24.12 -11.73
N GLY A 100 -20.51 23.24 -12.55
CA GLY A 100 -19.74 22.40 -13.48
C GLY A 100 -18.96 21.26 -12.83
N ARG A 101 -19.23 20.92 -11.56
CA ARG A 101 -18.59 19.82 -10.84
C ARG A 101 -19.61 19.04 -10.01
N ASP A 102 -19.31 17.78 -9.75
CA ASP A 102 -20.01 16.94 -8.77
C ASP A 102 -19.32 17.08 -7.40
N GLU A 103 -19.19 18.32 -6.95
CA GLU A 103 -18.60 18.69 -5.67
C GLU A 103 -19.65 19.41 -4.84
N TYR A 104 -19.96 18.89 -3.65
CA TYR A 104 -21.08 19.34 -2.83
C TYR A 104 -20.57 20.06 -1.58
N ILE A 105 -21.26 21.15 -1.24
CA ILE A 105 -20.97 22.01 -0.09
C ILE A 105 -22.11 21.81 0.90
N ILE A 106 -21.95 20.83 1.80
CA ILE A 106 -23.00 20.35 2.71
C ILE A 106 -22.47 20.11 4.14
N GLY A 107 -23.39 19.98 5.09
CA GLY A 107 -23.10 19.60 6.46
C GLY A 107 -22.71 20.77 7.35
N ASN A 108 -22.28 20.48 8.59
CA ASN A 108 -22.06 21.49 9.64
C ASN A 108 -20.64 22.10 9.63
N SER A 109 -19.92 22.01 8.51
CA SER A 109 -18.59 22.59 8.38
C SER A 109 -18.70 24.07 7.98
N PRO A 110 -17.91 24.99 8.56
CA PRO A 110 -17.86 26.37 8.12
C PRO A 110 -17.40 26.50 6.66
N LEU A 111 -17.95 27.47 5.91
CA LEU A 111 -17.59 27.72 4.52
C LEU A 111 -16.08 27.88 4.28
N LYS A 112 -15.36 28.54 5.20
CA LYS A 112 -13.90 28.68 5.13
C LYS A 112 -13.15 27.36 5.07
N ASP A 113 -13.75 26.25 5.46
CA ASP A 113 -13.11 24.94 5.57
C ASP A 113 -13.30 24.08 4.32
N PHE A 114 -14.14 24.50 3.36
CA PHE A 114 -14.25 23.83 2.06
C PHE A 114 -13.08 24.21 1.15
N LEU A 115 -12.48 23.21 0.51
CA LEU A 115 -11.29 23.41 -0.31
C LEU A 115 -11.57 24.24 -1.57
N TYR A 116 -12.72 24.06 -2.21
CA TYR A 116 -13.16 24.91 -3.31
C TYR A 116 -13.21 26.39 -2.91
N ILE A 117 -13.78 26.72 -1.76
CA ILE A 117 -13.88 28.10 -1.27
C ILE A 117 -12.48 28.68 -1.01
N ARG A 118 -11.58 27.91 -0.38
CA ARG A 118 -10.19 28.33 -0.20
C ARG A 118 -9.46 28.55 -1.53
N GLN A 119 -9.73 27.72 -2.53
CA GLN A 119 -9.17 27.87 -3.87
C GLN A 119 -9.66 29.17 -4.52
N CYS A 120 -10.97 29.45 -4.49
CA CYS A 120 -11.52 30.70 -5.02
C CYS A 120 -10.92 31.93 -4.31
N ILE A 121 -10.81 31.93 -2.98
CA ILE A 121 -10.16 33.01 -2.22
C ILE A 121 -8.68 33.17 -2.64
N LYS A 122 -7.97 32.06 -2.82
CA LYS A 122 -6.56 32.08 -3.23
C LYS A 122 -6.39 32.67 -4.63
N SER A 123 -7.21 32.27 -5.59
CA SER A 123 -7.15 32.75 -6.99
C SER A 123 -7.76 34.14 -7.17
N GLY A 124 -8.68 34.54 -6.29
CA GLY A 124 -9.52 35.72 -6.50
C GLY A 124 -10.70 35.43 -7.44
N ASP A 125 -11.09 34.16 -7.59
CA ASP A 125 -12.19 33.75 -8.47
C ASP A 125 -13.55 33.93 -7.77
N GLU A 126 -14.60 34.16 -8.56
CA GLU A 126 -15.97 34.18 -8.06
C GLU A 126 -16.41 32.77 -7.61
N ILE A 127 -17.21 32.72 -6.54
CA ILE A 127 -17.73 31.48 -5.97
C ILE A 127 -19.12 31.24 -6.55
N HIS A 128 -19.25 30.21 -7.39
CA HIS A 128 -20.53 29.86 -8.01
C HIS A 128 -21.03 28.50 -7.54
N PHE A 129 -22.27 28.47 -7.04
CA PHE A 129 -22.97 27.24 -6.72
C PHE A 129 -24.28 27.14 -7.51
N VAL A 130 -24.68 25.92 -7.80
CA VAL A 130 -26.02 25.55 -8.25
C VAL A 130 -26.81 25.08 -7.03
N LEU A 131 -28.04 25.55 -6.89
CA LEU A 131 -29.01 25.02 -5.93
C LEU A 131 -29.68 23.79 -6.55
N ASP A 132 -29.33 22.62 -6.05
CA ASP A 132 -29.70 21.32 -6.64
C ASP A 132 -30.39 20.43 -5.61
N LEU A 133 -31.09 19.38 -6.07
CA LEU A 133 -31.56 18.33 -5.17
C LEU A 133 -30.37 17.42 -4.80
N PRO A 134 -30.31 16.90 -3.56
CA PRO A 134 -29.28 15.94 -3.19
C PRO A 134 -29.38 14.67 -4.05
N PRO A 135 -28.25 14.05 -4.44
CA PRO A 135 -28.27 12.77 -5.13
C PRO A 135 -28.92 11.71 -4.26
N ASP A 136 -29.68 10.79 -4.89
CA ASP A 136 -30.33 9.68 -4.19
C ASP A 136 -29.28 8.66 -3.72
N PRO A 137 -29.13 8.44 -2.40
CA PRO A 137 -28.18 7.45 -1.89
C PRO A 137 -28.51 6.00 -2.30
N ALA A 138 -29.72 5.74 -2.82
CA ALA A 138 -30.08 4.43 -3.36
C ALA A 138 -29.26 4.05 -4.60
N GLU A 139 -28.74 5.02 -5.35
CA GLU A 139 -27.86 4.79 -6.50
C GLU A 139 -26.50 4.18 -6.09
N ASP A 140 -26.09 4.38 -4.84
CA ASP A 140 -24.84 3.83 -4.26
C ASP A 140 -25.01 2.46 -3.60
N ILE A 141 -26.17 1.80 -3.76
CA ILE A 141 -26.43 0.49 -3.17
C ILE A 141 -25.53 -0.56 -3.83
N VAL A 142 -24.68 -1.18 -3.01
CA VAL A 142 -23.79 -2.25 -3.46
C VAL A 142 -24.52 -3.59 -3.41
N GLN A 143 -24.36 -4.40 -4.47
CA GLN A 143 -24.89 -5.76 -4.49
C GLN A 143 -24.32 -6.60 -3.33
N LYS A 144 -25.20 -7.37 -2.69
CA LYS A 144 -24.80 -8.37 -1.70
C LYS A 144 -24.12 -9.53 -2.43
N GLU A 145 -22.80 -9.50 -2.49
CA GLU A 145 -22.00 -10.62 -3.01
C GLU A 145 -22.04 -11.80 -2.01
N GLU A 146 -22.83 -12.82 -2.32
CA GLU A 146 -22.73 -14.14 -1.71
C GLU A 146 -21.64 -14.94 -2.42
N TRP A 147 -20.39 -14.74 -2.03
CA TRP A 147 -19.35 -15.70 -2.42
C TRP A 147 -19.58 -16.97 -1.60
N PRO A 148 -19.89 -18.14 -2.21
CA PRO A 148 -19.91 -19.38 -1.46
C PRO A 148 -18.52 -19.56 -0.84
N LEU A 149 -18.49 -19.47 0.50
CA LEU A 149 -17.28 -19.61 1.30
C LEU A 149 -16.86 -21.08 1.26
N VAL A 150 -16.21 -21.52 0.18
CA VAL A 150 -15.52 -22.80 0.20
C VAL A 150 -14.20 -22.61 0.94
N ASP A 151 -14.12 -23.12 2.16
CA ASP A 151 -12.84 -23.33 2.85
C ASP A 151 -12.91 -24.59 3.70
N ASP A 152 -12.51 -25.72 3.11
CA ASP A 152 -12.38 -26.99 3.82
C ASP A 152 -11.09 -27.07 4.67
N CYS A 153 -10.63 -25.97 5.28
CA CYS A 153 -9.47 -25.97 6.15
C CYS A 153 -9.52 -24.79 7.14
N THR A 154 -9.97 -25.06 8.37
CA THR A 154 -10.18 -24.08 9.45
C THR A 154 -8.96 -23.24 9.84
N GLY A 155 -7.74 -23.58 9.42
CA GLY A 155 -6.58 -22.68 9.42
C GLY A 155 -6.19 -22.05 10.76
N VAL A 156 -6.72 -22.54 11.88
CA VAL A 156 -6.45 -22.00 13.22
C VAL A 156 -5.11 -22.54 13.69
N THR A 157 -4.12 -21.66 13.85
CA THR A 157 -2.92 -21.97 14.62
C THR A 157 -3.20 -21.79 16.10
N GLY A 158 -2.78 -22.78 16.90
CA GLY A 158 -2.92 -22.75 18.36
C GLY A 158 -1.84 -21.90 19.02
N TYR A 159 -2.04 -21.63 20.31
CA TYR A 159 -1.02 -21.01 21.17
C TYR A 159 0.11 -22.00 21.49
N HIS A 160 1.24 -21.48 22.00
CA HIS A 160 2.41 -22.31 22.32
C HIS A 160 2.07 -23.44 23.29
N GLU A 161 1.27 -23.16 24.32
CA GLU A 161 0.86 -24.13 25.34
C GLU A 161 0.08 -25.30 24.71
N GLN A 162 -0.67 -25.02 23.64
CA GLN A 162 -1.43 -26.03 22.90
C GLN A 162 -0.55 -26.84 21.93
N LEU A 163 0.54 -26.26 21.44
CA LEU A 163 1.40 -26.85 20.41
C LEU A 163 2.75 -27.34 20.94
N THR A 164 3.06 -27.13 22.22
CA THR A 164 4.33 -27.57 22.80
C THR A 164 4.44 -29.08 22.78
N ILE A 165 5.64 -29.58 22.51
CA ILE A 165 6.00 -31.01 22.53
C ILE A 165 6.17 -31.50 23.98
N GLU A 166 6.52 -30.59 24.90
CA GLU A 166 6.80 -30.94 26.29
C GLU A 166 5.57 -31.60 26.95
N GLY A 167 5.78 -32.78 27.52
CA GLY A 167 4.73 -33.54 28.23
C GLY A 167 3.65 -34.14 27.34
N LYS A 168 3.79 -34.12 26.00
CA LYS A 168 2.83 -34.71 25.06
C LYS A 168 3.36 -35.98 24.41
N ASP A 169 2.42 -36.88 24.11
CA ASP A 169 2.66 -38.12 23.37
C ASP A 169 3.05 -37.80 21.92
N HIS A 170 4.30 -38.07 21.54
CA HIS A 170 4.86 -37.74 20.24
C HIS A 170 4.10 -38.37 19.06
N GLU A 171 3.40 -39.49 19.26
CA GLU A 171 2.63 -40.16 18.19
C GLU A 171 1.36 -39.40 17.80
N LYS A 172 0.91 -38.44 18.62
CA LYS A 172 -0.33 -37.66 18.42
C LYS A 172 -0.08 -36.22 17.95
N ILE A 173 1.18 -35.85 17.73
CA ILE A 173 1.58 -34.47 17.41
C ILE A 173 1.74 -34.30 15.90
N PHE A 174 0.81 -33.57 15.28
CA PHE A 174 0.85 -33.24 13.84
C PHE A 174 1.40 -31.84 13.57
N THR A 175 1.53 -30.99 14.59
CA THR A 175 2.04 -29.63 14.49
C THR A 175 2.71 -29.27 15.81
N ILE A 176 3.88 -28.64 15.74
CA ILE A 176 4.69 -28.26 16.90
C ILE A 176 4.90 -26.75 16.94
N SER A 177 5.07 -26.21 18.14
CA SER A 177 5.44 -24.81 18.32
C SER A 177 6.84 -24.55 17.75
N LEU A 178 7.00 -23.46 17.00
CA LEU A 178 8.34 -23.03 16.55
C LEU A 178 9.26 -22.70 17.72
N TRP A 179 8.72 -22.31 18.88
CA TRP A 179 9.52 -21.99 20.07
C TRP A 179 10.24 -23.20 20.67
N ASP A 180 9.75 -24.42 20.41
CA ASP A 180 10.41 -25.66 20.83
C ASP A 180 11.55 -26.07 19.88
N CYS A 181 11.62 -25.47 18.69
CA CYS A 181 12.61 -25.80 17.66
C CYS A 181 13.96 -25.14 17.93
N ASN A 182 14.79 -25.76 18.78
CA ASN A 182 16.14 -25.29 19.11
C ASN A 182 17.22 -25.55 18.03
N ARG A 183 16.82 -26.03 16.84
CA ARG A 183 17.73 -26.29 15.70
C ARG A 183 18.01 -25.01 14.92
N LYS A 184 19.19 -24.92 14.29
CA LYS A 184 19.51 -23.85 13.34
C LYS A 184 18.67 -23.97 12.07
N PHE A 185 18.22 -22.85 11.53
CA PHE A 185 17.51 -22.81 10.26
C PHE A 185 18.47 -23.16 9.12
N ARG A 186 18.00 -23.95 8.15
CA ARG A 186 18.79 -24.31 6.98
C ARG A 186 17.92 -24.38 5.72
N VAL A 187 18.50 -24.02 4.59
CA VAL A 187 17.89 -24.17 3.26
C VAL A 187 18.83 -24.95 2.35
N LYS A 188 18.28 -25.74 1.44
CA LYS A 188 19.07 -26.41 0.41
C LYS A 188 18.98 -25.63 -0.89
N ILE A 189 20.12 -25.19 -1.42
CA ILE A 189 20.20 -24.58 -2.74
C ILE A 189 20.48 -25.70 -3.74
N ILE A 190 19.47 -26.08 -4.52
CA ILE A 190 19.58 -27.11 -5.56
C ILE A 190 20.37 -26.57 -6.74
N GLY A 191 19.88 -25.51 -7.38
CA GLY A 191 20.49 -24.90 -8.55
C GLY A 191 19.74 -23.67 -9.03
N ILE A 192 20.15 -23.15 -10.17
CA ILE A 192 19.48 -22.08 -10.93
C ILE A 192 19.41 -22.48 -12.41
N ASP A 193 18.36 -22.03 -13.07
CA ASP A 193 18.14 -22.17 -14.52
C ASP A 193 17.89 -20.79 -15.13
N ILE A 194 18.67 -20.42 -16.13
CA ILE A 194 18.62 -19.13 -16.82
C ILE A 194 18.62 -19.36 -18.33
N PRO A 195 17.45 -19.20 -18.99
CA PRO A 195 17.31 -19.48 -20.42
C PRO A 195 18.16 -18.59 -21.35
N VAL A 196 18.49 -17.37 -20.92
CA VAL A 196 19.28 -16.43 -21.72
C VAL A 196 20.42 -15.86 -20.87
N LEU A 197 21.64 -16.29 -21.19
CA LEU A 197 22.84 -15.83 -20.49
C LEU A 197 23.21 -14.40 -20.88
N PRO A 198 23.84 -13.63 -19.95
CA PRO A 198 24.46 -12.37 -20.32
C PRO A 198 25.52 -12.56 -21.40
N ARG A 199 25.71 -11.53 -22.25
CA ARG A 199 26.70 -11.57 -23.36
C ARG A 199 28.14 -11.80 -22.92
N ASN A 200 28.45 -11.65 -21.63
CA ASN A 200 29.77 -11.91 -21.07
C ASN A 200 29.83 -13.35 -20.55
N THR A 201 30.59 -14.20 -21.23
CA THR A 201 30.68 -15.65 -20.99
C THR A 201 31.69 -16.05 -19.92
N GLU A 202 32.52 -15.13 -19.42
CA GLU A 202 33.55 -15.41 -18.39
C GLU A 202 33.11 -15.00 -16.96
N LEU A 203 31.80 -15.06 -16.70
CA LEU A 203 31.26 -14.75 -15.37
C LEU A 203 31.28 -15.99 -14.49
N ILE A 204 31.67 -15.79 -13.23
CA ILE A 204 31.41 -16.75 -12.15
C ILE A 204 30.26 -16.22 -11.31
N VAL A 205 29.41 -17.11 -10.81
CA VAL A 205 28.24 -16.79 -10.00
C VAL A 205 28.21 -17.60 -8.72
N PHE A 206 27.58 -17.02 -7.70
CA PHE A 206 27.19 -17.72 -6.48
C PHE A 206 25.82 -17.22 -6.02
N VAL A 207 25.17 -18.03 -5.19
CA VAL A 207 23.92 -17.64 -4.52
C VAL A 207 24.27 -17.16 -3.13
N GLU A 208 23.88 -15.93 -2.83
CA GLU A 208 23.85 -15.39 -1.48
C GLU A 208 22.43 -15.52 -0.93
N ALA A 209 22.33 -16.08 0.28
CA ALA A 209 21.08 -16.26 0.99
C ALA A 209 21.13 -15.49 2.30
N ASN A 210 20.12 -14.65 2.53
CA ASN A 210 20.00 -13.77 3.67
C ASN A 210 18.68 -14.05 4.40
N ILE A 211 18.72 -14.19 5.71
CA ILE A 211 17.55 -14.11 6.57
C ILE A 211 17.40 -12.66 6.98
N GLN A 212 16.32 -12.02 6.54
CA GLN A 212 16.10 -10.59 6.72
C GLN A 212 14.83 -10.32 7.52
N HIS A 213 14.82 -9.25 8.30
CA HIS A 213 13.63 -8.72 8.95
C HIS A 213 13.62 -7.19 8.82
N GLY A 214 12.66 -6.66 8.06
CA GLY A 214 12.74 -5.27 7.61
C GLY A 214 13.97 -5.04 6.74
N GLN A 215 14.81 -4.06 7.10
CA GLN A 215 16.06 -3.76 6.39
C GLN A 215 17.29 -4.47 6.99
N GLN A 216 17.13 -5.21 8.10
CA GLN A 216 18.24 -5.84 8.80
C GLN A 216 18.47 -7.26 8.30
N VAL A 217 19.75 -7.62 8.08
CA VAL A 217 20.17 -9.00 7.82
C VAL A 217 20.47 -9.65 9.17
N LEU A 218 19.68 -10.67 9.51
CA LEU A 218 19.81 -11.44 10.76
C LEU A 218 20.87 -12.53 10.65
N SER A 219 20.97 -13.18 9.49
CA SER A 219 22.01 -14.16 9.19
C SER A 219 22.22 -14.27 7.68
N GLN A 220 23.46 -14.47 7.25
CA GLN A 220 23.86 -14.56 5.84
C GLN A 220 24.70 -15.81 5.58
N ARG A 221 24.48 -16.43 4.42
CA ARG A 221 25.27 -17.56 3.90
C ARG A 221 25.41 -17.44 2.39
N ARG A 222 26.43 -18.07 1.82
CA ARG A 222 26.63 -18.13 0.37
C ARG A 222 27.05 -19.52 -0.07
N THR A 223 26.74 -19.85 -1.32
CA THR A 223 27.28 -21.04 -1.99
C THR A 223 28.71 -20.80 -2.49
N SER A 224 29.37 -21.86 -2.97
CA SER A 224 30.65 -21.75 -3.67
C SER A 224 30.49 -21.07 -5.04
N CYS A 225 31.49 -20.34 -5.53
CA CYS A 225 31.44 -19.80 -6.89
C CYS A 225 31.47 -20.91 -7.95
N LYS A 226 30.66 -20.80 -9.01
CA LYS A 226 30.64 -21.69 -10.18
C LYS A 226 30.59 -20.88 -11.49
N PRO A 227 31.05 -21.43 -12.62
CA PRO A 227 30.88 -20.80 -13.94
C PRO A 227 29.40 -20.49 -14.21
N PHE A 228 29.14 -19.37 -14.89
CA PHE A 228 27.77 -18.96 -15.18
C PHE A 228 27.27 -19.58 -16.49
N THR A 229 26.61 -20.72 -16.37
CA THR A 229 25.98 -21.48 -17.48
C THR A 229 24.45 -21.42 -17.38
N GLU A 230 23.76 -21.92 -18.41
CA GLU A 230 22.28 -21.94 -18.47
C GLU A 230 21.69 -22.66 -17.25
N GLU A 231 22.27 -23.79 -16.86
CA GLU A 231 21.98 -24.50 -15.62
C GLU A 231 23.22 -24.48 -14.71
N VAL A 232 23.04 -24.13 -13.43
CA VAL A 232 24.11 -24.21 -12.41
C VAL A 232 23.58 -24.91 -11.17
N LEU A 233 24.12 -26.10 -10.87
CA LEU A 233 23.71 -26.91 -9.72
C LEU A 233 24.70 -26.78 -8.56
N TRP A 234 24.22 -26.55 -7.34
CA TRP A 234 25.03 -26.60 -6.11
C TRP A 234 24.72 -27.81 -5.25
N ASN A 235 23.43 -28.18 -5.13
CA ASN A 235 22.94 -29.26 -4.28
C ASN A 235 23.49 -29.19 -2.83
N THR A 236 23.56 -28.00 -2.25
CA THR A 236 24.23 -27.75 -0.96
C THR A 236 23.29 -27.21 0.10
N TRP A 237 23.52 -27.59 1.36
CA TRP A 237 22.80 -27.04 2.51
C TRP A 237 23.51 -25.79 3.03
N LEU A 238 22.77 -24.70 3.13
CA LEU A 238 23.19 -23.49 3.83
C LEU A 238 22.53 -23.47 5.20
N GLU A 239 23.31 -23.71 6.26
CA GLU A 239 22.86 -23.59 7.65
C GLU A 239 23.19 -22.18 8.18
N PHE A 240 22.16 -21.48 8.62
CA PHE A 240 22.24 -20.09 9.09
C PHE A 240 22.55 -20.03 10.58
N ASP A 241 23.18 -18.93 11.03
CA ASP A 241 23.46 -18.72 12.45
C ASP A 241 22.25 -18.10 13.18
N ILE A 242 21.09 -18.72 12.99
CA ILE A 242 19.83 -18.36 13.65
C ILE A 242 19.05 -19.63 13.92
N LYS A 243 18.48 -19.76 15.12
CA LYS A 243 17.63 -20.90 15.46
C LYS A 243 16.23 -20.69 14.90
N ILE A 244 15.52 -21.78 14.63
CA ILE A 244 14.14 -21.74 14.14
C ILE A 244 13.23 -20.99 15.11
N LYS A 245 13.38 -21.22 16.42
CA LYS A 245 12.62 -20.51 17.46
C LYS A 245 12.86 -19.00 17.52
N ASP A 246 14.00 -18.53 17.00
CA ASP A 246 14.39 -17.12 17.01
C ASP A 246 13.97 -16.41 15.70
N LEU A 247 13.31 -17.09 14.76
CA LEU A 247 12.80 -16.49 13.53
C LEU A 247 11.60 -15.57 13.83
N PRO A 248 11.70 -14.26 13.56
CA PRO A 248 10.58 -13.36 13.79
C PRO A 248 9.50 -13.55 12.72
N LYS A 249 8.24 -13.32 13.11
CA LYS A 249 7.13 -13.22 12.15
C LYS A 249 7.42 -12.07 11.18
N GLY A 250 7.35 -12.34 9.88
CA GLY A 250 7.75 -11.37 8.85
C GLY A 250 9.17 -11.57 8.34
N ALA A 251 9.94 -12.51 8.89
CA ALA A 251 11.26 -12.83 8.36
C ALA A 251 11.20 -13.34 6.90
N LEU A 252 12.08 -12.81 6.07
CA LEU A 252 12.23 -13.14 4.67
C LEU A 252 13.51 -13.95 4.46
N LEU A 253 13.42 -15.01 3.68
CA LEU A 253 14.55 -15.59 2.98
C LEU A 253 14.74 -14.80 1.68
N ASN A 254 15.76 -13.96 1.66
CA ASN A 254 16.20 -13.24 0.48
C ASN A 254 17.30 -14.05 -0.20
N LEU A 255 17.08 -14.42 -1.46
CA LEU A 255 18.05 -15.13 -2.29
C LEU A 255 18.51 -14.21 -3.41
N GLN A 256 19.82 -14.15 -3.63
CA GLN A 256 20.49 -13.25 -4.54
C GLN A 256 21.47 -14.03 -5.40
N ILE A 257 21.43 -13.85 -6.72
CA ILE A 257 22.46 -14.34 -7.64
C ILE A 257 23.44 -13.20 -7.88
N ILE A 258 24.67 -13.39 -7.41
CA ILE A 258 25.74 -12.41 -7.53
C ILE A 258 26.77 -12.95 -8.51
N SER A 259 27.22 -12.09 -9.43
CA SER A 259 28.26 -12.39 -10.39
C SER A 259 29.57 -11.68 -10.06
N CYS A 260 30.67 -12.33 -10.41
CA CYS A 260 32.03 -11.83 -10.31
C CYS A 260 32.76 -12.11 -11.62
N LYS A 261 33.84 -11.38 -11.89
CA LYS A 261 34.74 -11.73 -12.99
C LYS A 261 35.65 -12.87 -12.54
N ALA A 262 35.86 -13.86 -13.41
CA ALA A 262 36.91 -14.85 -13.18
C ALA A 262 38.26 -14.14 -13.04
N GLN A 263 38.96 -14.35 -11.91
CA GLN A 263 40.35 -13.89 -11.81
C GLN A 263 41.21 -14.80 -12.68
N THR A 264 41.84 -14.24 -13.72
CA THR A 264 42.87 -14.95 -14.45
C THR A 264 44.05 -15.17 -13.51
N VAL A 265 44.36 -16.44 -13.24
CA VAL A 265 45.56 -16.82 -12.49
C VAL A 265 46.76 -16.39 -13.34
N SER A 266 47.37 -15.25 -13.01
CA SER A 266 48.67 -14.89 -13.58
C SER A 266 49.70 -15.86 -13.02
N ASN A 267 50.10 -16.85 -13.80
CA ASN A 267 51.22 -17.74 -13.51
C ASN A 267 52.51 -16.92 -13.34
N LYS A 268 52.86 -16.57 -12.08
CA LYS A 268 54.25 -16.39 -11.61
C LYS A 268 54.34 -16.65 -10.10
N GLY A 269 54.97 -17.77 -9.75
CA GLY A 269 55.95 -17.84 -8.65
C GLY A 269 55.51 -18.27 -7.24
N THR A 270 55.83 -19.53 -6.92
CA THR A 270 56.24 -20.12 -5.61
C THR A 270 55.21 -20.31 -4.47
N PRO A 271 55.25 -21.47 -3.77
CA PRO A 271 54.36 -21.79 -2.66
C PRO A 271 54.98 -21.36 -1.32
N HIS A 272 54.28 -20.51 -0.56
CA HIS A 272 54.51 -20.39 0.87
C HIS A 272 53.18 -20.33 1.62
N ALA A 273 53.09 -21.17 2.66
CA ALA A 273 52.01 -21.21 3.63
C ALA A 273 52.15 -20.07 4.64
N ALA A 274 51.05 -19.39 4.96
CA ALA A 274 50.62 -18.97 6.31
C ALA A 274 49.58 -17.83 6.24
N ASP A 275 48.43 -18.10 6.86
CA ASP A 275 47.68 -17.24 7.78
C ASP A 275 47.19 -15.81 7.43
N THR A 276 45.87 -15.70 7.54
CA THR A 276 45.03 -14.63 8.11
C THR A 276 45.22 -13.16 7.69
N THR A 277 44.06 -12.57 7.36
CA THR A 277 43.69 -11.15 7.38
C THR A 277 44.28 -10.24 6.30
N GLY A 278 43.40 -9.84 5.38
CA GLY A 278 43.52 -8.57 4.66
C GLY A 278 44.09 -8.67 3.26
N THR A 279 43.19 -8.68 2.26
CA THR A 279 43.11 -7.66 1.18
C THR A 279 42.18 -8.20 0.09
N ASP A 280 40.90 -7.82 0.18
CA ASP A 280 39.92 -8.04 -0.88
C ASP A 280 40.39 -7.34 -2.16
N SER A 281 41.03 -8.12 -3.03
CA SER A 281 41.21 -7.75 -4.43
C SER A 281 39.85 -7.39 -5.03
N LYS A 282 39.73 -6.16 -5.56
CA LYS A 282 38.52 -5.55 -6.11
C LYS A 282 37.90 -6.37 -7.25
N CYS A 283 37.24 -7.48 -6.93
CA CYS A 283 36.29 -8.11 -7.82
C CYS A 283 34.98 -7.33 -7.70
N LYS A 284 34.55 -6.66 -8.77
CA LYS A 284 33.28 -5.93 -8.74
C LYS A 284 32.13 -6.94 -8.71
N ASN A 285 31.69 -7.32 -7.52
CA ASN A 285 30.49 -8.12 -7.32
C ASN A 285 29.29 -7.35 -7.88
N GLN A 286 28.53 -7.98 -8.77
CA GLN A 286 27.32 -7.42 -9.34
C GLN A 286 26.15 -8.34 -9.01
N LEU A 287 25.19 -7.82 -8.24
CA LEU A 287 23.89 -8.46 -8.04
C LEU A 287 23.14 -8.47 -9.38
N LEU A 288 22.78 -9.67 -9.85
CA LEU A 288 22.08 -9.85 -11.12
C LEU A 288 20.60 -10.11 -10.91
N TYR A 289 20.27 -10.99 -9.96
CA TYR A 289 18.89 -11.42 -9.72
C TYR A 289 18.62 -11.52 -8.23
N TYR A 290 17.37 -11.33 -7.83
CA TYR A 290 16.93 -11.53 -6.45
C TYR A 290 15.51 -12.08 -6.36
N VAL A 291 15.20 -12.78 -5.28
CA VAL A 291 13.84 -13.17 -4.91
C VAL A 291 13.71 -13.23 -3.40
N ASN A 292 12.52 -12.96 -2.90
CA ASN A 292 12.20 -13.02 -1.47
C ASN A 292 11.12 -14.07 -1.23
N LEU A 293 11.29 -14.85 -0.17
CA LEU A 293 10.31 -15.82 0.29
C LEU A 293 10.03 -15.60 1.78
N LEU A 294 8.76 -15.39 2.15
CA LEU A 294 8.36 -15.28 3.54
C LEU A 294 8.51 -16.63 4.26
N LEU A 295 9.30 -16.67 5.34
CA LEU A 295 9.62 -17.91 6.06
C LEU A 295 8.43 -18.45 6.85
N ILE A 296 7.65 -17.57 7.49
CA ILE A 296 6.44 -17.93 8.23
C ILE A 296 5.24 -17.41 7.45
N ASP A 297 4.36 -18.31 7.01
CA ASP A 297 3.26 -17.96 6.12
C ASP A 297 2.09 -17.22 6.82
N HIS A 298 1.05 -16.91 6.04
CA HIS A 298 -0.14 -16.21 6.54
C HIS A 298 -0.97 -17.02 7.55
N ARG A 299 -0.71 -18.33 7.66
CA ARG A 299 -1.30 -19.24 8.64
C ARG A 299 -0.40 -19.44 9.85
N PHE A 300 0.73 -18.72 9.95
CA PHE A 300 1.73 -18.87 11.02
C PHE A 300 2.48 -20.21 10.98
N LEU A 301 2.57 -20.84 9.82
CA LEU A 301 3.35 -22.07 9.62
C LEU A 301 4.71 -21.73 9.01
N LEU A 302 5.77 -22.38 9.52
CA LEU A 302 7.09 -22.30 8.88
C LEU A 302 7.03 -23.00 7.52
N ARG A 303 7.48 -22.32 6.46
CA ARG A 303 7.56 -22.88 5.12
C ARG A 303 8.54 -24.05 5.09
N GLN A 304 8.10 -25.12 4.46
CA GLN A 304 8.86 -26.35 4.26
C GLN A 304 8.54 -26.92 2.87
N GLY A 305 9.38 -27.85 2.41
CA GLY A 305 9.26 -28.47 1.09
C GLY A 305 10.11 -27.79 0.02
N GLU A 306 9.85 -28.16 -1.23
CA GLU A 306 10.57 -27.69 -2.40
C GLU A 306 9.89 -26.48 -3.03
N PHE A 307 10.71 -25.55 -3.55
CA PHE A 307 10.22 -24.32 -4.19
C PHE A 307 11.01 -24.04 -5.46
N VAL A 308 10.30 -23.74 -6.54
CA VAL A 308 10.87 -23.10 -7.73
C VAL A 308 10.49 -21.63 -7.68
N LEU A 309 11.50 -20.75 -7.57
CA LEU A 309 11.30 -19.32 -7.37
C LEU A 309 11.84 -18.56 -8.59
N HIS A 310 10.94 -18.01 -9.41
CA HIS A 310 11.33 -17.10 -10.48
C HIS A 310 11.83 -15.78 -9.88
N MET A 311 13.01 -15.35 -10.32
CA MET A 311 13.73 -14.21 -9.72
C MET A 311 13.52 -12.94 -10.53
N TRP A 312 13.57 -11.80 -9.85
CA TRP A 312 13.58 -10.48 -10.46
C TRP A 312 15.00 -10.12 -10.90
N LYS A 313 15.15 -9.58 -12.12
CA LYS A 313 16.43 -9.05 -12.62
C LYS A 313 16.68 -7.66 -12.02
N ILE A 314 17.91 -7.39 -11.58
CA ILE A 314 18.34 -6.03 -11.26
C ILE A 314 18.60 -5.29 -12.58
N PRO A 315 17.95 -4.15 -12.84
CA PRO A 315 18.24 -3.35 -14.02
C PRO A 315 19.72 -2.93 -14.03
N GLY A 316 20.38 -3.11 -15.17
CA GLY A 316 21.79 -2.77 -15.30
C GLY A 316 22.02 -1.27 -15.12
N LYS A 317 23.20 -0.86 -14.63
CA LYS A 317 23.62 0.55 -14.73
C LYS A 317 23.71 0.92 -16.21
N GLY A 318 22.68 1.58 -16.75
CA GLY A 318 22.54 1.94 -18.17
C GLY A 318 21.25 1.47 -18.84
N GLU A 319 20.44 0.61 -18.20
CA GLU A 319 19.07 0.30 -18.63
C GLU A 319 18.09 1.14 -17.79
N GLU A 320 18.14 2.47 -17.90
CA GLU A 320 17.06 3.33 -17.42
C GLU A 320 15.93 3.37 -18.44
N GLN A 321 14.71 3.14 -17.94
CA GLN A 321 13.44 3.58 -18.52
C GLN A 321 13.08 2.99 -19.89
N GLY A 322 12.74 1.69 -19.90
CA GLY A 322 11.70 1.23 -20.83
C GLY A 322 10.37 1.84 -20.39
N SER A 323 9.80 2.71 -21.22
CA SER A 323 8.46 3.26 -21.01
C SER A 323 7.48 2.10 -20.78
N ILE A 324 6.73 2.18 -19.70
CA ILE A 324 5.51 1.38 -19.53
C ILE A 324 4.55 1.95 -20.57
N ASN A 325 4.55 1.40 -21.77
CA ASN A 325 3.47 1.65 -22.72
C ASN A 325 2.27 0.84 -22.23
N ALA A 326 1.20 1.58 -21.92
CA ALA A 326 -0.11 1.09 -21.49
C ALA A 326 -0.81 0.29 -22.61
#